data_AF-A0A1Z4UZC3-F1
#
_entry.id   AF-A0A1Z4UZC3-F1
#
_cell.length_a   1.000
_cell.length_b   1.000
_cell.length_c   1.000
_cell.angle_alpha   90.00
_cell.angle_beta   90.00
_cell.angle_gamma   90.00
#
_symmetry.space_group_name_H-M   'P 1'
#
loop_
_entity.id
_entity.type
_entity.pdbx_description
1 polymer ?
#
loop_
_entity_poly.entity_id
_entity_poly.type
_entity_poly.pdbx_seq_one_letter_code
_entity_poly.pdbx_strand_id
1 'polypeptide(L)'
;MLRGIELDKEQIQAMQYVKKNSKHCALTLKPFQKGIKCHIHHIEGVSERPDLATNVKNLLPLCEDVHTEYHQWVISNQKSVTRATLKHFAKEKKYETNW
;
A
#
# COMPACT_ATOMS: atom_id res chain seq x y z
N MET A 1 -7.09 -25.58 1.86
CA MET A 1 -6.13 -24.93 0.93
C MET A 1 -6.98 -24.14 -0.07
N LEU A 2 -7.02 -22.81 0.05
CA LEU A 2 -7.84 -21.96 -0.83
C LEU A 2 -7.24 -21.93 -2.23
N ARG A 3 -8.08 -21.92 -3.28
CA ARG A 3 -7.64 -21.87 -4.69
C ARG A 3 -7.42 -20.41 -5.12
N GLY A 4 -6.64 -20.17 -6.18
CA GLY A 4 -6.24 -18.82 -6.62
C GLY A 4 -7.37 -17.78 -6.72
N ILE A 5 -8.54 -18.17 -7.27
CA ILE A 5 -9.71 -17.27 -7.40
C ILE A 5 -10.29 -16.82 -6.05
N GLU A 6 -10.23 -17.66 -5.02
CA GLU A 6 -10.73 -17.32 -3.67
C GLU A 6 -9.78 -16.37 -2.97
N LEU A 7 -8.47 -16.59 -3.11
CA LEU A 7 -7.44 -15.70 -2.58
C LEU A 7 -7.54 -14.30 -3.20
N ASP A 8 -7.80 -14.21 -4.50
CA ASP A 8 -8.02 -12.91 -5.18
C ASP A 8 -9.25 -12.18 -4.62
N LYS A 9 -10.34 -12.90 -4.35
CA LYS A 9 -11.56 -12.32 -3.76
C LYS A 9 -11.30 -11.79 -2.35
N GLU A 10 -10.64 -12.58 -1.50
CA GLU A 10 -10.31 -12.17 -0.13
C GLU A 10 -9.37 -10.95 -0.13
N GLN A 11 -8.38 -10.93 -1.02
CA GLN A 11 -7.49 -9.79 -1.19
C GLN A 11 -8.27 -8.53 -1.61
N ILE A 12 -9.17 -8.65 -2.59
CA ILE A 12 -10.03 -7.54 -3.02
C ILE A 12 -10.90 -7.03 -1.85
N GLN A 13 -11.48 -7.94 -1.06
CA GLN A 13 -12.30 -7.58 0.09
C GLN A 13 -11.49 -6.85 1.16
N ALA A 14 -10.28 -7.32 1.49
CA ALA A 14 -9.40 -6.68 2.45
C ALA A 14 -8.99 -5.26 1.99
N MET A 15 -8.61 -5.10 0.72
CA MET A 15 -8.29 -3.79 0.15
C MET A 15 -9.52 -2.85 0.17
N GLN A 16 -10.69 -3.33 -0.21
CA GLN A 16 -11.92 -2.54 -0.17
C GLN A 16 -12.29 -2.13 1.26
N TYR A 17 -12.10 -3.01 2.24
CA TYR A 17 -12.30 -2.70 3.65
C TYR A 17 -11.40 -1.55 4.10
N VAL A 18 -10.09 -1.61 3.83
CA VAL A 18 -9.16 -0.52 4.17
C VAL A 18 -9.57 0.76 3.46
N LYS A 19 -9.85 0.70 2.16
CA LYS A 19 -10.21 1.87 1.35
C LYS A 19 -11.45 2.59 1.89
N LYS A 20 -12.50 1.85 2.26
CA LYS A 20 -13.75 2.41 2.81
C LYS A 20 -13.58 3.06 4.19
N ASN A 21 -12.65 2.56 5.01
CA ASN A 21 -12.42 3.04 6.36
C ASN A 21 -11.33 4.12 6.47
N SER A 22 -10.67 4.46 5.35
CA SER A 22 -9.56 5.39 5.33
C SER A 22 -10.00 6.81 4.99
N LYS A 23 -9.55 7.78 5.78
CA LYS A 23 -9.85 9.21 5.57
C LYS A 23 -8.68 10.01 5.01
N HIS A 24 -7.45 9.52 5.20
CA HIS A 24 -6.22 10.21 4.81
C HIS A 24 -5.22 9.23 4.21
N CYS A 25 -4.36 9.75 3.34
CA CYS A 25 -3.17 9.04 2.88
C CYS A 25 -2.24 8.76 4.06
N ALA A 26 -1.82 7.51 4.22
CA ALA A 26 -1.01 7.08 5.35
C ALA A 26 0.39 7.73 5.39
N LEU A 27 0.95 8.08 4.22
CA LEU A 27 2.28 8.70 4.12
C LEU A 27 2.23 10.23 4.20
N THR A 28 1.24 10.87 3.59
CA THR A 28 1.23 12.35 3.49
C THR A 28 0.22 13.02 4.42
N LEU A 29 -0.61 12.24 5.10
CA LEU A 29 -1.77 12.69 5.89
C LEU A 29 -2.79 13.53 5.10
N LYS A 30 -2.64 13.65 3.77
CA LYS A 30 -3.59 14.37 2.93
C LYS A 30 -4.95 13.69 2.98
N PRO A 31 -6.06 14.43 3.17
CA PRO A 31 -7.39 13.84 3.21
C PRO A 31 -7.79 13.31 1.83
N PHE A 32 -8.50 12.18 1.81
CA PHE A 32 -9.17 11.71 0.61
C PHE A 32 -10.45 12.51 0.41
N GLN A 33 -10.51 13.25 -0.69
CA GLN A 33 -11.64 14.09 -1.07
C GLN A 33 -11.88 14.03 -2.58
N LYS A 34 -12.89 14.71 -3.09
CA LYS A 34 -13.22 14.74 -4.52
C LYS A 34 -11.97 15.09 -5.34
N GLY A 35 -11.61 14.22 -6.29
CA GLY A 35 -10.42 14.36 -7.13
C GLY A 35 -9.14 13.71 -6.59
N ILE A 36 -9.10 13.28 -5.32
CA ILE A 36 -7.97 12.56 -4.73
C ILE A 36 -8.32 11.09 -4.61
N LYS A 37 -7.74 10.24 -5.46
CA LYS A 37 -7.98 8.80 -5.44
C LYS A 37 -7.20 8.12 -4.31
N CYS A 38 -7.88 7.25 -3.56
CA CYS A 38 -7.26 6.32 -2.62
C CYS A 38 -6.94 4.99 -3.33
N HIS A 39 -5.66 4.65 -3.36
CA HIS A 39 -5.15 3.33 -3.72
C HIS A 39 -4.73 2.58 -2.45
N ILE A 40 -4.80 1.25 -2.51
CA ILE A 40 -4.32 0.41 -1.41
C ILE A 40 -2.99 -0.19 -1.82
N HIS A 41 -2.00 0.03 -0.97
CA HIS A 41 -0.65 -0.45 -1.14
C HIS A 41 -0.36 -1.57 -0.15
N HIS A 42 0.26 -2.66 -0.62
CA HIS A 42 0.80 -3.70 0.23
C HIS A 42 2.17 -3.29 0.76
N ILE A 43 2.33 -3.21 2.08
CA ILE A 43 3.58 -2.84 2.74
C ILE A 43 4.70 -3.84 2.39
N GLU A 44 4.44 -5.12 2.64
CA GLU A 44 5.19 -6.22 2.05
C GLU A 44 4.44 -6.63 0.78
N GLY A 45 5.09 -6.54 -0.38
CA GLY A 45 4.46 -6.84 -1.65
C GLY A 45 4.00 -8.29 -1.75
N VAL A 46 3.00 -8.54 -2.61
CA VAL A 46 2.42 -9.89 -2.78
C VAL A 46 3.46 -10.90 -3.26
N SER A 47 4.42 -10.46 -4.07
CA SER A 47 5.53 -11.31 -4.54
C SER A 47 6.52 -11.65 -3.42
N GLU A 48 6.78 -10.70 -2.52
CA GLU A 48 7.72 -10.84 -1.40
C GLU A 48 7.11 -11.63 -0.24
N ARG A 49 5.83 -11.40 0.07
CA ARG A 49 5.09 -12.01 1.20
C ARG A 49 3.64 -12.33 0.82
N PRO A 50 3.42 -13.37 -0.01
CA PRO A 50 2.07 -13.75 -0.43
C PRO A 50 1.16 -14.15 0.73
N ASP A 51 1.74 -14.66 1.84
CA ASP A 51 1.03 -14.98 3.07
C ASP A 51 0.39 -13.77 3.76
N LEU A 52 0.83 -12.56 3.43
CA LEU A 52 0.31 -11.30 3.96
C LEU A 52 -0.64 -10.57 3.00
N ALA A 53 -0.97 -11.15 1.84
CA ALA A 53 -1.74 -10.48 0.79
C ALA A 53 -3.15 -10.05 1.23
N THR A 54 -3.77 -10.80 2.15
CA THR A 54 -5.11 -10.55 2.69
C THR A 54 -5.08 -9.87 4.08
N ASN A 55 -3.90 -9.68 4.67
CA ASN A 55 -3.76 -9.12 6.01
C ASN A 55 -3.96 -7.60 5.98
N VAL A 56 -5.04 -7.12 6.60
CA VAL A 56 -5.37 -5.68 6.71
C VAL A 56 -4.24 -4.83 7.29
N LYS A 57 -3.42 -5.37 8.22
CA LYS A 57 -2.26 -4.66 8.80
C LYS A 57 -1.06 -4.56 7.85
N ASN A 58 -1.10 -5.26 6.71
CA ASN A 58 -0.13 -5.18 5.63
C ASN A 58 -0.60 -4.21 4.52
N LEU A 59 -1.73 -3.52 4.71
CA LEU A 59 -2.31 -2.64 3.71
C LEU A 59 -2.30 -1.19 4.18
N LEU A 60 -1.92 -0.27 3.29
CA LEU A 60 -1.95 1.16 3.54
C LEU A 60 -2.79 1.89 2.49
N PRO A 61 -3.64 2.85 2.91
CA PRO A 61 -4.29 3.75 2.00
C PRO A 61 -3.32 4.86 1.55
N LEU A 62 -3.00 4.93 0.27
CA LEU A 62 -2.15 5.97 -0.30
C LEU A 62 -2.91 6.81 -1.32
N CYS A 63 -2.49 8.06 -1.52
CA CYS A 63 -2.86 8.81 -2.72
C CYS A 63 -2.25 8.13 -3.96
N GLU A 64 -2.98 8.15 -5.08
CA GLU A 64 -2.55 7.54 -6.35
C GLU A 64 -1.17 8.04 -6.82
N ASP A 65 -0.88 9.33 -6.65
CA ASP A 65 0.39 9.97 -6.99
C ASP A 65 1.55 9.40 -6.13
N VAL A 66 1.37 9.37 -4.81
CA VAL A 66 2.36 8.82 -3.86
C VAL A 66 2.60 7.33 -4.11
N HIS A 67 1.52 6.57 -4.39
CA HIS A 67 1.62 5.14 -4.70
C HIS A 67 2.44 4.90 -5.96
N THR A 68 2.16 5.66 -7.02
CA THR A 68 2.87 5.56 -8.31
C THR A 68 4.32 5.99 -8.16
N GLU A 69 4.58 7.11 -7.47
CA GLU A 69 5.92 7.62 -7.20
C GLU A 69 6.77 6.58 -6.44
N TYR A 70 6.20 5.94 -5.41
CA TYR A 70 6.90 4.89 -4.67
C TYR A 70 7.30 3.73 -5.58
N HIS A 71 6.38 3.18 -6.37
CA HIS A 71 6.70 2.06 -7.26
C HIS A 71 7.73 2.43 -8.33
N GLN A 72 7.66 3.64 -8.89
CA GLN A 72 8.69 4.14 -9.80
C GLN A 72 10.06 4.23 -9.10
N TRP A 73 10.11 4.78 -7.89
CA TRP A 73 11.35 4.87 -7.11
C TRP A 73 11.92 3.48 -6.79
N VAL A 74 11.08 2.52 -6.41
CA VAL A 74 11.49 1.11 -6.17
C VAL A 74 12.12 0.52 -7.42
N ILE A 75 11.48 0.67 -8.58
CA ILE A 75 11.98 0.16 -9.87
C ILE A 75 13.32 0.83 -10.24
N SER A 76 13.38 2.15 -10.20
CA SER A 76 14.59 2.92 -10.56
C SER A 76 15.79 2.57 -9.67
N ASN A 77 15.55 2.19 -8.42
CA ASN A 77 16.59 1.83 -7.46
C ASN A 77 16.79 0.31 -7.33
N GLN A 78 16.13 -0.51 -8.16
CA GLN A 78 16.20 -1.98 -8.14
C GLN A 78 15.97 -2.58 -6.74
N LYS A 79 14.97 -2.06 -6.01
CA LYS A 79 14.62 -2.50 -4.66
C LYS A 79 13.42 -3.47 -4.70
N SER A 80 13.23 -4.21 -3.61
CA SER A 80 12.01 -5.01 -3.37
C SER A 80 10.94 -4.20 -2.64
N VAL A 81 9.67 -4.55 -2.79
CA VAL A 81 8.55 -3.91 -2.08
C VAL A 81 8.47 -4.49 -0.67
N THR A 82 9.08 -3.79 0.28
CA THR A 82 9.10 -4.19 1.70
C THR A 82 8.81 -3.02 2.62
N ARG A 83 8.47 -3.30 3.89
CA ARG A 83 8.32 -2.26 4.92
C ARG A 83 9.56 -1.39 5.07
N ALA A 84 10.74 -2.00 5.01
CA ALA A 84 12.00 -1.27 5.12
C ALA A 84 12.19 -0.31 3.93
N THR A 85 11.93 -0.78 2.71
CA THR A 85 11.97 0.03 1.49
C THR A 85 10.98 1.18 1.53
N LEU A 86 9.73 0.93 1.95
CA LEU A 86 8.70 1.95 2.05
C LEU A 86 9.05 3.01 3.11
N LYS A 87 9.59 2.58 4.27
CA LYS A 87 10.07 3.51 5.30
C LYS A 87 11.26 4.33 4.82
N HIS A 88 12.16 3.76 4.03
CA HIS A 88 13.26 4.50 3.41
C HIS A 88 12.71 5.60 2.49
N PHE A 89 11.86 5.24 1.53
CA PHE A 89 11.24 6.20 0.62
C PHE A 89 10.51 7.32 1.38
N ALA A 90 9.68 6.95 2.37
CA ALA A 90 8.95 7.92 3.18
C ALA A 90 9.90 8.89 3.91
N LYS A 91 11.02 8.40 4.45
CA LYS A 91 12.04 9.27 5.07
C LYS A 91 12.68 10.24 4.07
N GLU A 92 13.06 9.78 2.88
CA GLU A 92 13.64 10.66 1.83
C GLU A 92 12.67 11.77 1.43
N LYS A 93 11.38 11.46 1.38
CA LYS A 93 10.30 12.41 1.01
C LYS A 93 9.77 13.22 2.18
N LYS A 94 10.26 13.00 3.41
CA LYS A 94 9.76 13.62 4.65
C LYS A 94 8.27 13.34 4.89
N TYR A 95 7.85 12.12 4.58
CA TYR A 95 6.52 11.59 4.83
C TYR A 95 6.44 10.85 6.17
N GLU A 96 5.22 10.55 6.60
CA GLU A 96 4.93 9.78 7.79
C GLU A 96 5.45 8.34 7.69
N THR A 97 5.95 7.84 8.82
CA THR A 97 6.48 6.48 8.96
C THR A 97 5.86 5.70 10.10
N ASN A 98 4.94 6.33 10.84
CA ASN A 98 4.22 5.75 11.96
C ASN A 98 2.83 5.27 11.50
N TRP A 99 2.83 4.12 10.85
CA TRP A 99 1.66 3.45 10.28
C TRP A 99 1.74 1.95 10.51
#